data_AF-A0A553AGC0-F1
#
_entry.id   AF-A0A553AGC0-F1
#
_cell.length_a   1.000
_cell.length_b   1.000
_cell.length_c   1.000
_cell.angle_alpha   90.00
_cell.angle_beta   90.00
_cell.angle_gamma   90.00
#
_symmetry.space_group_name_H-M   'P 1'
#
loop_
_entity.id
_entity.type
_entity.pdbx_description
1 polymer ?
#
loop_
_entity_poly.entity_id
_entity_poly.type
_entity_poly.pdbx_seq_one_letter_code
_entity_poly.pdbx_strand_id
1 'polypeptide(L)'
;MSAPCKIKEFRVDPSRLSSGTWCHSRDRQIGEGDISASYSGDKIGLEGCVRSPFKWQNCLWVCTGMVSRGDFRAADAYRLVPRRFLDGTPISYHENAMLGDEARTRPEGFYHGMAVRHGKQDYVLIGPSAVFMPSEDVQTPRQADLFDLL
;
A
#
# COMPACT_ATOMS: atom_id res chain seq x y z
N MET A 1 -11.33 -27.53 1.33
CA MET A 1 -10.07 -27.11 1.96
C MET A 1 -9.50 -25.97 1.12
N SER A 2 -9.61 -24.72 1.57
CA SER A 2 -9.01 -23.58 0.85
C SER A 2 -7.50 -23.60 1.01
N ALA A 3 -6.77 -23.36 -0.08
CA ALA A 3 -5.31 -23.25 -0.05
C ALA A 3 -4.88 -22.15 0.94
N PRO A 4 -3.74 -22.31 1.64
CA PRO A 4 -3.25 -21.27 2.54
C PRO A 4 -3.02 -19.98 1.74
N CYS A 5 -3.67 -18.91 2.19
CA CYS A 5 -3.54 -17.59 1.64
C CYS A 5 -2.13 -17.06 1.96
N LYS A 6 -1.14 -17.41 1.15
CA LYS A 6 0.24 -16.95 1.35
C LYS A 6 0.28 -15.44 1.11
N ILE A 7 0.67 -14.69 2.13
CA ILE A 7 1.02 -13.28 2.02
C ILE A 7 2.09 -13.15 0.94
N LYS A 8 1.84 -12.28 -0.04
CA LYS A 8 2.78 -12.04 -1.14
C LYS A 8 3.84 -11.05 -0.70
N GLU A 9 5.07 -11.28 -1.10
CA GLU A 9 6.18 -10.37 -0.87
C GLU A 9 6.66 -9.82 -2.21
N PHE A 10 6.88 -8.51 -2.27
CA PHE A 10 7.39 -7.82 -3.46
C PHE A 10 8.63 -7.01 -3.10
N ARG A 11 9.67 -7.16 -3.94
CA ARG A 11 10.87 -6.32 -3.88
C ARG A 11 10.67 -5.11 -4.78
N VAL A 12 10.91 -3.92 -4.23
CA VAL A 12 10.75 -2.63 -4.91
C VAL A 12 11.96 -1.76 -4.68
N ASP A 13 12.16 -0.79 -5.58
CA ASP A 13 13.16 0.26 -5.40
C ASP A 13 13.00 0.91 -4.00
N PRO A 14 14.06 1.00 -3.18
CA PRO A 14 14.00 1.59 -1.84
C PRO A 14 13.42 3.01 -1.80
N SER A 15 13.60 3.80 -2.87
CA SER A 15 13.07 5.15 -2.97
C SER A 15 11.53 5.20 -2.89
N ARG A 16 10.84 4.14 -3.31
CA ARG A 16 9.37 4.02 -3.21
C ARG A 16 8.88 3.87 -1.77
N LEU A 17 9.75 3.44 -0.86
CA LEU A 17 9.49 3.24 0.57
C LEU A 17 10.08 4.37 1.44
N SER A 18 10.66 5.40 0.81
CA SER A 18 11.19 6.57 1.50
C SER A 18 10.06 7.34 2.18
N SER A 19 10.23 7.71 3.46
CA SER A 19 9.31 8.67 4.09
C SER A 19 9.49 10.09 3.59
N GLY A 20 10.58 10.38 2.87
CA GLY A 20 10.97 11.76 2.57
C GLY A 20 11.30 12.57 3.83
N THR A 21 11.29 13.88 3.69
CA THR A 21 11.54 14.85 4.76
C THR A 21 10.51 15.97 4.70
N TRP A 22 10.04 16.41 5.86
CA TRP A 22 9.14 17.55 5.95
C TRP A 22 9.89 18.83 5.60
N CYS A 23 9.39 19.57 4.62
CA CYS A 23 9.95 20.86 4.22
C CYS A 23 9.09 21.99 4.76
N HIS A 24 9.56 22.65 5.83
CA HIS A 24 8.84 23.74 6.47
C HIS A 24 8.57 24.93 5.54
N SER A 25 9.46 25.21 4.57
CA SER A 25 9.27 26.34 3.65
C SER A 25 8.20 26.08 2.59
N ARG A 26 7.91 24.81 2.28
CA ARG A 26 6.88 24.42 1.30
C ARG A 26 5.65 23.78 1.93
N ASP A 27 5.63 23.70 3.26
CA ASP A 27 4.58 23.10 4.09
C ASP A 27 4.12 21.73 3.58
N ARG A 28 5.10 20.87 3.21
CA ARG A 28 4.82 19.54 2.65
C ARG A 28 6.00 18.58 2.80
N GLN A 29 5.69 17.29 2.68
CA GLN A 29 6.70 16.24 2.56
C GLN A 29 7.41 16.30 1.20
N ILE A 30 8.73 16.15 1.18
CA ILE A 30 9.56 16.12 -0.04
C ILE A 30 10.37 14.83 -0.07
N GLY A 31 10.44 14.17 -1.24
CA GLY A 31 11.21 12.93 -1.42
C GLY A 31 10.55 11.70 -0.80
N GLU A 32 9.25 11.79 -0.47
CA GLU A 32 8.46 10.64 -0.06
C GLU A 32 8.18 9.74 -1.27
N GLY A 33 8.38 8.44 -1.07
CA GLY A 33 8.08 7.42 -2.05
C GLY A 33 6.59 7.20 -2.21
N ASP A 34 6.15 6.76 -3.39
CA ASP A 34 4.73 6.60 -3.68
C ASP A 34 4.02 5.56 -2.81
N ILE A 35 4.72 4.51 -2.36
CA ILE A 35 4.15 3.51 -1.43
C ILE A 35 3.96 4.12 -0.04
N SER A 36 4.93 4.89 0.45
CA SER A 36 4.84 5.58 1.73
C SER A 36 3.75 6.66 1.71
N ALA A 37 3.72 7.49 0.67
CA ALA A 37 2.69 8.53 0.49
C ALA A 37 1.27 7.95 0.36
N SER A 38 1.15 6.66 -0.01
CA SER A 38 -0.12 5.95 -0.11
C SER A 38 -0.65 5.43 1.24
N TYR A 39 0.11 5.54 2.33
CA TYR A 39 -0.32 5.06 3.64
C TYR A 39 -1.68 5.69 4.02
N SER A 40 -2.68 4.87 4.34
CA SER A 40 -4.06 5.30 4.50
C SER A 40 -4.78 4.70 5.71
N GLY A 41 -4.07 4.03 6.63
CA GLY A 41 -4.72 3.39 7.79
C GLY A 41 -5.55 4.37 8.64
N ASP A 42 -5.00 5.55 8.90
CA ASP A 42 -5.67 6.67 9.57
C ASP A 42 -6.88 7.20 8.78
N LYS A 43 -6.71 7.44 7.47
CA LYS A 43 -7.77 7.97 6.60
C LYS A 43 -8.92 7.01 6.41
N ILE A 44 -8.65 5.72 6.36
CA ILE A 44 -9.67 4.69 6.28
C ILE A 44 -10.48 4.67 7.59
N GLY A 45 -9.81 4.69 8.74
CA GLY A 45 -10.46 4.65 10.04
C GLY A 45 -11.28 5.90 10.39
N LEU A 46 -10.84 7.07 9.93
CA LEU A 46 -11.47 8.36 10.28
C LEU A 46 -12.46 8.87 9.23
N GLU A 47 -12.19 8.63 7.94
CA GLU A 47 -12.89 9.30 6.83
C GLU A 47 -13.48 8.32 5.80
N GLY A 48 -13.15 7.02 5.90
CA GLY A 48 -13.53 6.02 4.90
C GLY A 48 -12.95 6.31 3.51
N CYS A 49 -11.78 6.96 3.45
CA CYS A 49 -11.10 7.29 2.21
C CYS A 49 -9.64 6.84 2.21
N VAL A 50 -9.02 6.87 1.04
CA VAL A 50 -7.59 6.56 0.87
C VAL A 50 -6.86 7.75 0.26
N ARG A 51 -5.56 7.86 0.57
CA ARG A 51 -4.63 8.75 -0.14
C ARG A 51 -4.42 8.23 -1.57
N SER A 52 -3.56 8.91 -2.33
CA SER A 52 -3.26 8.49 -3.71
C SER A 52 -2.73 7.04 -3.73
N PRO A 53 -3.41 6.13 -4.46
CA PRO A 53 -2.94 4.75 -4.59
C PRO A 53 -1.69 4.70 -5.45
N PHE A 54 -0.83 3.71 -5.20
CA PHE A 54 0.33 3.43 -6.03
C PHE A 54 0.04 2.31 -7.03
N LYS A 55 0.81 2.28 -8.12
CA LYS A 55 0.71 1.22 -9.14
C LYS A 55 1.77 0.15 -8.90
N TRP A 56 1.36 -1.10 -9.02
CA TRP A 56 2.28 -2.25 -9.06
C TRP A 56 1.65 -3.41 -9.81
N GLN A 57 2.39 -3.97 -10.77
CA GLN A 57 1.95 -5.10 -11.62
C GLN A 57 0.56 -4.88 -12.23
N ASN A 58 0.32 -3.71 -12.84
CA ASN A 58 -0.95 -3.32 -13.45
C ASN A 58 -2.17 -3.27 -12.51
N CYS A 59 -1.95 -3.27 -11.20
CA CYS A 59 -2.99 -3.06 -10.20
C CYS A 59 -2.75 -1.78 -9.41
N LEU A 60 -3.84 -1.23 -8.85
CA LEU A 60 -3.79 -0.18 -7.84
C LEU A 60 -3.67 -0.82 -6.46
N TRP A 61 -2.86 -0.20 -5.61
CA TRP A 61 -2.61 -0.64 -4.25
C TRP A 61 -2.67 0.56 -3.30
N VAL A 62 -3.00 0.27 -2.05
CA VAL A 62 -3.02 1.26 -0.96
C VAL A 62 -2.24 0.68 0.21
N CYS A 63 -1.30 1.46 0.73
CA CYS A 63 -0.56 1.11 1.93
C CYS A 63 -1.45 1.28 3.17
N THR A 64 -1.48 0.26 4.03
CA THR A 64 -2.29 0.22 5.26
C THR A 64 -1.43 0.05 6.52
N GLY A 65 -0.15 -0.31 6.36
CA GLY A 65 0.79 -0.52 7.44
C GLY A 65 2.22 -0.21 7.01
N MET A 66 3.00 0.37 7.90
CA MET A 66 4.45 0.55 7.73
C MET A 66 5.15 -0.16 8.88
N VAL A 67 6.12 -1.01 8.55
CA VAL A 67 6.89 -1.78 9.54
C VAL A 67 8.37 -1.50 9.33
N SER A 68 9.07 -1.15 10.40
CA SER A 68 10.54 -1.10 10.39
C SER A 68 11.08 -2.48 10.76
N ARG A 69 11.96 -3.05 9.93
CA ARG A 69 12.60 -4.34 10.16
C ARG A 69 14.12 -4.14 10.09
N GLY A 70 14.74 -3.97 11.25
CA GLY A 70 16.15 -3.60 11.33
C GLY A 70 16.41 -2.29 10.58
N ASP A 71 17.29 -2.34 9.57
CA ASP A 71 17.74 -1.16 8.83
C ASP A 71 16.84 -0.76 7.67
N PHE A 72 15.77 -1.51 7.40
CA PHE A 72 14.86 -1.21 6.31
C PHE A 72 13.40 -1.04 6.72
N ARG A 73 12.64 -0.38 5.86
CA ARG A 73 11.18 -0.24 5.98
C ARG A 73 10.48 -1.15 5.00
N ALA A 74 9.38 -1.73 5.45
CA ALA A 74 8.45 -2.49 4.65
C ALA A 74 7.05 -1.89 4.76
N ALA A 75 6.22 -2.11 3.75
CA ALA A 75 4.85 -1.63 3.70
C ALA A 75 3.87 -2.79 3.49
N ASP A 76 2.84 -2.86 4.32
CA ASP A 76 1.69 -3.73 4.10
C ASP A 76 0.67 -2.98 3.23
N ALA A 77 0.25 -3.58 2.13
CA ALA A 77 -0.68 -2.97 1.20
C ALA A 77 -1.74 -3.93 0.69
N TYR A 78 -2.93 -3.38 0.42
CA TYR A 78 -4.07 -4.08 -0.16
C TYR A 78 -4.30 -3.62 -1.59
N ARG A 79 -4.83 -4.50 -2.43
CA ARG A 79 -5.29 -4.12 -3.78
C ARG A 79 -6.51 -3.22 -3.66
N LEU A 80 -6.59 -2.22 -4.51
CA LEU A 80 -7.71 -1.30 -4.61
C LEU A 80 -8.47 -1.58 -5.91
N VAL A 81 -9.71 -2.05 -5.81
CA VAL A 81 -10.56 -2.34 -6.99
C VAL A 81 -11.82 -1.49 -6.97
N PRO A 82 -12.31 -1.02 -8.13
CA PRO A 82 -13.60 -0.32 -8.19
C PRO A 82 -14.71 -1.19 -7.58
N ARG A 83 -15.58 -0.58 -6.76
CA ARG A 83 -16.64 -1.29 -6.01
C ARG A 83 -17.51 -2.22 -6.87
N ARG A 84 -17.74 -1.85 -8.14
CA ARG A 84 -18.51 -2.65 -9.11
C ARG A 84 -17.94 -4.04 -9.41
N PHE A 85 -16.67 -4.29 -9.07
CA PHE A 85 -16.01 -5.59 -9.27
C PHE A 85 -16.00 -6.46 -8.00
N LEU A 86 -16.57 -5.99 -6.89
CA LEU A 86 -16.77 -6.81 -5.70
C LEU A 86 -18.12 -7.52 -5.81
N ASP A 87 -18.08 -8.85 -5.82
CA ASP A 87 -19.24 -9.69 -5.57
C ASP A 87 -19.49 -9.74 -4.05
N GLY A 88 -20.59 -9.12 -3.61
CA GLY A 88 -20.99 -9.07 -2.20
C GLY A 88 -21.19 -7.67 -1.65
N THR A 89 -21.45 -7.60 -0.34
CA THR A 89 -21.66 -6.37 0.42
C THR A 89 -20.35 -5.94 1.07
N PRO A 90 -19.84 -4.74 0.76
CA PRO A 90 -18.64 -4.23 1.40
C PRO A 90 -18.93 -3.88 2.85
N ILE A 91 -17.88 -3.83 3.66
CA ILE A 91 -17.94 -3.48 5.07
C ILE A 91 -17.28 -2.13 5.31
N SER A 92 -17.74 -1.35 6.27
CA SER A 92 -17.03 -0.16 6.74
C SER A 92 -15.92 -0.52 7.73
N TYR A 93 -14.98 0.40 7.96
CA TYR A 93 -13.97 0.22 8.99
C TYR A 93 -14.60 -0.01 10.37
N HIS A 94 -15.63 0.75 10.72
CA HIS A 94 -16.27 0.69 12.05
C HIS A 94 -16.96 -0.65 12.28
N GLU A 95 -17.77 -1.12 11.32
CA GLU A 95 -18.41 -2.43 11.39
C GLU A 95 -17.37 -3.55 11.54
N ASN A 96 -16.28 -3.49 10.78
CA ASN A 96 -15.23 -4.49 10.85
C ASN A 96 -14.44 -4.45 12.18
N ALA A 97 -14.20 -3.25 12.71
CA ALA A 97 -13.51 -3.07 13.98
C ALA A 97 -14.31 -3.62 15.17
N MET A 98 -15.65 -3.58 15.11
CA MET A 98 -16.53 -4.15 16.14
C MET A 98 -16.43 -5.68 16.26
N LEU A 99 -15.94 -6.35 15.22
CA LEU A 99 -15.71 -7.81 15.22
C LEU A 99 -14.41 -8.20 15.95
N GLY A 100 -13.58 -7.24 16.33
CA GLY A 100 -12.38 -7.48 17.14
C GLY A 100 -11.41 -8.47 16.50
N ASP A 101 -11.10 -9.55 17.22
CA ASP A 101 -10.12 -10.55 16.80
C ASP A 101 -10.59 -11.40 15.62
N GLU A 102 -11.89 -11.57 15.45
CA GLU A 102 -12.44 -12.27 14.29
C GLU A 102 -12.00 -11.59 12.99
N ALA A 103 -12.07 -10.26 12.93
CA ALA A 103 -11.62 -9.50 11.76
C ALA A 103 -10.10 -9.55 11.57
N ARG A 104 -9.32 -9.58 12.64
CA ARG A 104 -7.84 -9.59 12.59
C ARG A 104 -7.25 -10.94 12.19
N THR A 105 -8.00 -12.02 12.41
CA THR A 105 -7.55 -13.40 12.13
C THR A 105 -7.99 -13.92 10.77
N ARG A 106 -8.76 -13.14 9.99
CA ARG A 106 -9.18 -13.51 8.63
C ARG A 106 -7.97 -13.72 7.72
N PRO A 107 -7.96 -14.77 6.88
CA PRO A 107 -6.87 -15.03 5.95
C PRO A 107 -6.74 -13.97 4.85
N GLU A 108 -7.82 -13.26 4.52
CA GLU A 108 -7.80 -12.11 3.61
C GLU A 108 -7.25 -10.84 4.29
N GLY A 109 -7.14 -10.85 5.62
CA GLY A 109 -6.65 -9.75 6.44
C GLY A 109 -7.72 -8.70 6.76
N PHE A 110 -7.40 -7.86 7.75
CA PHE A 110 -8.35 -6.93 8.38
C PHE A 110 -9.05 -5.98 7.39
N TYR A 111 -8.36 -5.50 6.36
CA TYR A 111 -8.94 -4.51 5.44
C TYR A 111 -9.71 -5.13 4.27
N HIS A 112 -9.76 -6.45 4.12
CA HIS A 112 -10.47 -7.08 3.01
C HIS A 112 -11.97 -6.75 3.02
N GLY A 113 -12.53 -6.46 1.85
CA GLY A 113 -13.95 -6.14 1.66
C GLY A 113 -14.31 -4.72 2.09
N MET A 114 -13.35 -3.92 2.54
CA MET A 114 -13.63 -2.61 3.11
C MET A 114 -13.95 -1.57 2.02
N ALA A 115 -15.10 -0.91 2.13
CA ALA A 115 -15.48 0.20 1.27
C ALA A 115 -14.63 1.43 1.58
N VAL A 116 -14.03 2.01 0.54
CA VAL A 116 -13.23 3.23 0.63
C VAL A 116 -13.47 4.14 -0.57
N ARG A 117 -13.22 5.44 -0.39
CA ARG A 117 -13.28 6.43 -1.47
C ARG A 117 -11.91 6.93 -1.88
N HIS A 118 -11.72 7.14 -3.18
CA HIS A 118 -10.60 7.89 -3.73
C HIS A 118 -11.12 8.91 -4.76
N GLY A 119 -10.97 10.20 -4.46
CA GLY A 119 -11.64 11.26 -5.22
C GLY A 119 -13.15 11.12 -5.14
N LYS A 120 -13.82 11.01 -6.30
CA LYS A 120 -15.28 10.86 -6.42
C LYS A 120 -15.72 9.41 -6.67
N GLN A 121 -14.80 8.45 -6.57
CA GLN A 121 -15.05 7.06 -6.96
C GLN A 121 -14.96 6.13 -5.75
N ASP A 122 -15.89 5.18 -5.72
CA ASP A 122 -15.95 4.13 -4.71
C ASP A 122 -15.11 2.92 -5.10
N TYR A 123 -14.32 2.46 -4.15
CA TYR A 123 -13.43 1.32 -4.25
C TYR A 123 -13.64 0.37 -3.08
N VAL A 124 -13.03 -0.81 -3.20
CA VAL A 124 -12.95 -1.82 -2.15
C VAL A 124 -11.50 -2.29 -2.03
N LEU A 125 -11.06 -2.50 -0.80
CA LEU A 125 -9.77 -3.12 -0.50
C LEU A 125 -9.88 -4.65 -0.59
N ILE A 126 -9.00 -5.28 -1.37
CA ILE A 126 -9.05 -6.72 -1.65
C ILE A 126 -7.77 -7.41 -1.16
N GLY A 127 -7.96 -8.20 -0.11
CA GLY A 127 -6.96 -9.10 0.46
C GLY A 127 -6.58 -10.31 -0.43
N PRO A 128 -5.62 -11.14 0.03
CA PRO A 128 -4.75 -10.87 1.18
C PRO A 128 -3.88 -9.63 0.95
N SER A 129 -3.35 -9.05 2.04
CA SER A 129 -2.32 -8.02 1.90
C SER A 129 -1.05 -8.60 1.26
N ALA A 130 -0.24 -7.70 0.69
CA ALA A 130 1.13 -7.99 0.29
C ALA A 130 2.09 -7.09 1.06
N VAL A 131 3.31 -7.60 1.29
CA VAL A 131 4.42 -6.87 1.90
C VAL A 131 5.34 -6.37 0.80
N PHE A 132 5.56 -5.06 0.76
CA PHE A 132 6.51 -4.41 -0.12
C PHE A 132 7.80 -4.11 0.66
N MET A 133 8.93 -4.64 0.19
CA MET A 133 10.24 -4.53 0.81
C MET A 133 11.25 -3.96 -0.18
N PRO A 134 12.33 -3.32 0.28
CA PRO A 134 13.37 -2.87 -0.64
C PRO A 134 14.00 -4.07 -1.35
N SER A 135 14.35 -3.87 -2.61
CA SER A 135 15.30 -4.69 -3.34
C SER A 135 16.71 -4.42 -2.83
N GLU A 136 17.52 -5.47 -2.70
CA GLU A 136 18.95 -5.35 -2.42
C GLU A 136 19.71 -4.84 -3.65
N ASP A 137 19.15 -5.10 -4.84
CA ASP A 137 19.67 -4.65 -6.13
C ASP A 137 19.25 -3.20 -6.42
N VAL A 138 19.90 -2.23 -5.78
CA VAL A 138 20.02 -0.90 -6.41
C VAL A 138 21.15 -1.03 -7.43
N GLN A 139 20.88 -1.64 -8.58
CA GLN A 139 21.73 -1.37 -9.74
C GLN A 139 21.50 0.08 -10.12
N THR A 140 22.36 0.96 -9.61
CA THR A 140 22.53 2.31 -10.13
C THR A 140 22.52 2.19 -11.64
N PRO A 141 21.59 2.81 -12.38
CA PRO A 141 21.66 2.78 -13.82
C PRO A 141 23.04 3.32 -14.19
N ARG A 142 23.89 2.47 -14.78
CA ARG A 142 25.10 2.94 -15.45
C ARG A 142 24.58 3.83 -16.56
N GLN A 143 24.57 5.14 -16.31
CA GLN A 143 24.59 6.11 -17.37
C GLN A 143 25.86 5.79 -18.15
N ALA A 144 25.71 5.17 -19.33
CA ALA A 144 26.81 5.11 -20.27
C ALA A 144 27.18 6.56 -20.55
N ASP A 145 28.42 6.94 -20.22
CA ASP A 145 28.88 8.26 -20.56
C ASP A 145 28.93 8.32 -22.09
N LEU A 146 28.50 9.44 -22.68
CA LEU A 146 28.56 9.64 -24.14
C LEU A 146 30.01 9.47 -24.66
N PHE A 147 31.00 9.58 -23.78
CA PHE A 147 32.42 9.37 -24.03
C PHE A 147 32.86 7.90 -24.01
N ASP A 148 32.02 6.95 -23.58
CA ASP A 148 32.29 5.50 -23.70
C ASP A 148 32.04 4.98 -25.14
N LEU A 149 31.51 5.83 -26.03
CA LEU A 149 31.16 5.53 -27.42
C LEU A 149 32.03 6.29 -28.44
N LEU A 150 33.11 6.94 -28.00
CA LEU A 150 34.09 7.64 -28.84
C LEU A 150 35.46 6.94 -28.77
#